data_AF-A0A4Q4CRQ6-F1
#
_entry.id   AF-A0A4Q4CRQ6-F1
#
_cell.length_a   1.000
_cell.length_b   1.000
_cell.length_c   1.000
_cell.angle_alpha   90.00
_cell.angle_beta   90.00
_cell.angle_gamma   90.00
#
_symmetry.space_group_name_H-M   'P 1'
#
loop_
_entity.id
_entity.type
_entity.pdbx_description
1 polymer ?
#
loop_
_entity_poly.entity_id
_entity_poly.type
_entity_poly.pdbx_seq_one_letter_code
_entity_poly.pdbx_strand_id
1 'polypeptide(L)' 'MEDVTYVISKLLWIPARPGTAALLLACLGLALLWRGRRWGRWPALAGLGFFVLLNLLPLHQWVEQPLEDRFPRPAMEP' A
#
# COMPACT_ATOMS: atom_id res chain seq x y z
N MET A 1 25.10 9.11 11.86
CA MET A 1 25.66 8.05 11.01
C MET A 1 24.50 7.16 10.63
N GLU A 2 24.14 7.09 9.35
CA GLU A 2 23.16 6.09 8.92
C GLU A 2 23.90 4.76 8.83
N ASP A 3 23.59 3.83 9.72
CA ASP A 3 24.18 2.50 9.72
C ASP A 3 23.75 1.76 8.45
N VAL A 4 24.62 0.93 7.88
CA VAL A 4 24.32 0.16 6.65
C VAL A 4 23.01 -0.64 6.77
N THR A 5 22.73 -1.15 7.97
CA THR A 5 21.47 -1.82 8.32
C THR A 5 20.25 -0.92 8.17
N TYR A 6 20.34 0.37 8.52
CA TYR A 6 19.27 1.34 8.32
C TYR A 6 18.93 1.49 6.83
N VAL A 7 19.94 1.66 5.97
CA VAL A 7 19.74 1.79 4.53
C VAL A 7 19.10 0.53 3.94
N ILE A 8 19.61 -0.66 4.30
CA ILE A 8 19.05 -1.94 3.84
C ILE A 8 17.60 -2.09 4.28
N SER A 9 17.29 -1.81 5.56
CA SER A 9 15.92 -1.90 6.07
C SER A 9 14.97 -0.95 5.34
N LYS A 10 15.41 0.27 4.99
CA LYS A 10 14.62 1.23 4.22
C LYS A 10 14.31 0.73 2.81
N LEU A 11 15.30 0.13 2.15
CA LEU A 11 15.15 -0.44 0.80
C LEU A 11 14.22 -1.66 0.80
N LEU A 12 14.38 -2.56 1.78
CA LEU A 12 13.48 -3.70 1.97
C LEU A 12 12.06 -3.27 2.35
N TRP A 13 11.90 -2.09 2.95
CA TRP A 13 10.58 -1.55 3.25
C TRP A 13 9.82 -1.11 2.00
N ILE A 14 10.51 -0.74 0.91
CA ILE A 14 9.87 -0.31 -0.34
C ILE A 14 8.90 -1.38 -0.87
N PRO A 15 9.29 -2.64 -1.10
CA PRO A 15 8.34 -3.68 -1.52
C PRO A 15 7.40 -4.15 -0.41
N ALA A 16 7.73 -3.90 0.87
CA ALA A 16 6.90 -4.30 2.00
C ALA A 16 5.70 -3.36 2.26
N ARG A 17 5.73 -2.13 1.71
CA ARG A 17 4.57 -1.23 1.80
C ARG A 17 3.35 -1.87 1.10
N PRO A 18 2.14 -1.77 1.66
CA PRO A 18 0.98 -2.49 1.15
C PRO A 18 0.65 -2.13 -0.31
N GLY A 19 0.71 -0.84 -0.67
CA GLY A 19 0.44 -0.39 -2.05
C GLY A 19 1.47 -0.87 -3.07
N THR A 20 2.76 -0.83 -2.73
CA THR A 20 3.84 -1.31 -3.62
C THR A 20 3.83 -2.83 -3.72
N ALA A 21 3.61 -3.55 -2.62
CA ALA A 21 3.45 -5.00 -2.63
C ALA A 21 2.30 -5.44 -3.56
N ALA A 22 1.14 -4.77 -3.46
CA ALA A 22 -0.01 -5.02 -4.32
C ALA A 22 0.31 -4.80 -5.80
N LEU A 23 0.99 -3.68 -6.10
CA LEU A 23 1.40 -3.34 -7.46
C LEU A 23 2.41 -4.35 -8.02
N LEU A 24 3.42 -4.73 -7.23
CA LEU A 24 4.42 -5.73 -7.63
C LEU A 24 3.77 -7.10 -7.90
N LEU A 25 2.79 -7.50 -7.07
CA LEU A 25 2.02 -8.72 -7.27
C LEU A 25 1.20 -8.66 -8.57
N ALA A 26 0.59 -7.50 -8.85
CA ALA A 26 -0.14 -7.27 -10.10
C ALA A 26 0.79 -7.39 -11.32
N CYS A 27 1.94 -6.70 -11.29
CA CYS A 27 2.96 -6.76 -12.33
C CYS A 27 3.49 -8.19 -12.54
N LEU A 28 3.71 -8.95 -11.45
CA LEU A 28 4.12 -10.35 -11.52
C LEU A 28 3.07 -11.20 -12.23
N GLY A 29 1.80 -11.03 -11.89
CA GLY A 29 0.70 -11.74 -12.55
C GLY A 29 0.58 -11.40 -14.03
N LEU A 30 0.74 -10.13 -14.39
CA LEU A 30 0.78 -9.68 -15.79
C LEU A 30 1.97 -10.27 -16.55
N ALA A 31 3.16 -10.32 -15.93
CA ALA A 31 4.35 -10.93 -16.53
C ALA A 31 4.16 -12.45 -16.74
N LEU A 32 3.54 -13.14 -15.79
CA LEU A 32 3.18 -14.56 -15.93
C LEU A 32 2.17 -14.79 -17.05
N LEU A 33 1.16 -13.92 -17.15
CA LEU A 33 0.18 -13.95 -18.23
C LEU A 33 0.82 -13.71 -19.60
N TRP A 34 1.74 -12.75 -19.70
CA TRP A 34 2.51 -12.48 -20.92
C TRP A 34 3.28 -13.74 -21.34
N ARG A 35 3.92 -14.44 -20.40
CA ARG A 35 4.59 -15.72 -20.65
C ARG A 35 3.64 -16.90 -20.98
N GLY A 36 2.34 -16.65 -21.14
CA GLY A 36 1.34 -17.68 -21.47
C GLY A 36 0.87 -18.50 -20.27
N ARG A 37 1.31 -18.19 -19.05
CA ARG A 37 0.91 -18.93 -17.85
C ARG A 37 -0.45 -18.42 -17.38
N ARG A 38 -1.50 -19.21 -17.65
CA ARG A 38 -2.90 -18.90 -17.26
C ARG A 38 -3.10 -18.62 -15.77
N TRP A 39 -2.26 -19.20 -14.91
CA TRP A 39 -2.31 -18.97 -13.46
C TRP A 39 -1.87 -17.56 -13.06
N GLY A 40 -1.22 -16.79 -13.94
CA GLY A 40 -0.90 -15.38 -13.70
C GLY A 40 -2.12 -14.48 -13.49
N ARG A 41 -3.32 -14.93 -13.91
CA ARG A 41 -4.59 -14.22 -13.68
C ARG A 41 -4.87 -13.99 -12.19
N TRP A 42 -4.57 -14.97 -11.35
CA TRP A 42 -4.84 -14.89 -9.92
C TRP A 42 -4.00 -13.81 -9.20
N PRO A 43 -2.66 -13.81 -9.29
CA PRO A 43 -1.86 -12.73 -8.72
C PRO A 43 -2.13 -11.38 -9.38
N ALA A 44 -2.42 -11.33 -10.69
CA ALA A 44 -2.80 -10.09 -11.37
C ALA A 44 -4.08 -9.50 -10.77
N LEU A 45 -5.13 -10.31 -10.64
CA LEU A 45 -6.42 -9.91 -10.10
C LEU A 45 -6.33 -9.56 -8.61
N ALA A 46 -5.63 -10.38 -7.82
CA ALA A 46 -5.44 -10.15 -6.39
C ALA A 46 -4.64 -8.86 -6.14
N GLY A 47 -3.52 -8.68 -6.83
CA GLY A 47 -2.68 -7.49 -6.70
C GLY A 47 -3.41 -6.22 -7.14
N LEU A 48 -4.03 -6.25 -8.32
CA LEU A 48 -4.77 -5.09 -8.85
C LEU A 48 -6.01 -4.78 -8.01
N GLY A 49 -6.80 -5.80 -7.66
CA GLY A 49 -7.99 -5.65 -6.83
C GLY A 49 -7.66 -5.06 -5.46
N PHE A 50 -6.63 -5.59 -4.79
CA PHE A 50 -6.18 -5.05 -3.51
C PHE A 50 -5.64 -3.62 -3.65
N PHE A 51 -4.87 -3.32 -4.70
CA PHE A 51 -4.39 -1.97 -4.97
C PHE A 51 -5.55 -0.98 -5.16
N VAL A 52 -6.58 -1.36 -5.93
CA VAL A 52 -7.78 -0.55 -6.12
C VAL A 52 -8.52 -0.35 -4.79
N LEU A 53 -8.69 -1.40 -4.00
CA LEU A 53 -9.33 -1.29 -2.68
C LEU A 53 -8.58 -0.31 -1.75
N LEU A 54 -7.23 -0.36 -1.72
CA LEU A 54 -6.43 0.57 -0.92
C LEU A 54 -6.62 2.03 -1.31
N ASN A 55 -6.95 2.32 -2.57
CA ASN A 55 -7.15 3.68 -3.07
C ASN A 55 -8.62 4.14 -2.95
N LEU A 56 -9.58 3.21 -3.04
CA LEU A 56 -11.00 3.53 -2.95
C LEU A 56 -11.51 3.60 -1.51
N LEU A 57 -10.98 2.77 -0.61
CA LEU A 57 -11.38 2.81 0.79
C LEU A 57 -10.67 3.98 1.48
N PRO A 58 -11.40 4.86 2.18
CA PRO A 58 -10.82 5.96 2.94
C PRO A 58 -10.26 5.46 4.28
N LEU A 59 -9.40 4.43 4.25
CA LEU A 59 -8.86 3.78 5.45
C LEU A 59 -8.14 4.76 6.36
N HIS A 60 -7.42 5.73 5.77
CA HIS A 60 -6.77 6.81 6.49
C HIS A 60 -7.77 7.62 7.32
N GLN A 61 -8.88 8.06 6.73
CA GLN A 61 -9.92 8.80 7.45
C GLN A 61 -10.54 7.94 8.55
N TRP A 62 -10.87 6.67 8.27
CA TRP A 62 -11.48 5.80 9.28
C TRP A 62 -10.56 5.51 10.47
N VAL A 63 -9.24 5.43 10.24
CA VAL A 63 -8.25 5.22 11.30
C VAL A 63 -7.97 6.51 12.07
N GLU A 64 -7.98 7.66 11.40
CA GLU A 64 -7.62 8.95 12.00
C GLU A 64 -8.78 9.66 12.67
N GLN A 65 -10.01 9.53 12.17
CA GLN A 65 -11.19 10.22 12.72
C GLN A 65 -11.35 9.97 14.24
N PRO A 66 -11.20 8.74 14.77
CA PRO A 66 -11.28 8.52 16.22
C PRO A 66 -10.14 9.17 17.01
N LEU A 67 -9.00 9.43 16.38
CA LEU A 67 -7.88 10.14 16.99
C LEU A 67 -8.15 11.64 17.01
N GLU A 68 -8.69 12.20 15.92
CA GLU A 68 -9.06 13.61 15.83
C GLU A 68 -10.21 13.99 16.77
N ASP A 69 -11.26 13.16 16.83
CA ASP A 69 -12.45 13.41 17.65
C ASP A 69 -12.15 13.42 19.16
N ARG A 70 -10.98 12.90 19.58
CA ARG A 70 -10.52 12.92 20.97
C ARG A 70 -9.92 14.25 21.40
N PHE A 71 -9.47 15.08 20.47
CA PHE A 71 -8.81 16.34 20.79
C PHE A 71 -9.73 17.51 20.42
N PRO A 72 -10.03 18.42 21.36
CA PRO A 72 -10.80 19.61 21.04
C PRO A 72 -10.04 20.41 19.96
N ARG A 73 -10.75 20.75 18.88
CA ARG A 73 -10.18 21.58 17.81
C ARG A 73 -9.89 22.98 18.40
N PRO A 74 -8.75 23.60 18.05
CA PRO A 74 -8.46 24.98 18.46
C PRO A 74 -9.62 25.89 18.08
N ALA A 75 -10.00 26.80 18.98
CA ALA A 75 -11.00 27.82 18.64
C ALA A 75 -10.49 28.64 17.45
N MET A 76 -11.37 28.90 16.46
CA MET A 76 -11.04 29.82 15.37
C MET A 76 -10.74 31.19 15.97
N GLU A 77 -9.55 31.72 15.71
CA GLU A 77 -9.22 33.11 16.01
C GLU A 77 -10.13 34.04 15.18
N PRO A 78 -10.60 35.16 15.76
CA PRO A 78 -11.56 36.08 15.14
C PRO A 78 -11.03 36.82 13.92
#